data_AF-A0A818FPV5-F1
#
_entry.id   AF-A0A818FPV5-F1
#
_cell.length_a   1.000
_cell.length_b   1.000
_cell.length_c   1.000
_cell.angle_alpha   90.00
_cell.angle_beta   90.00
_cell.angle_gamma   90.00
#
_symmetry.space_group_name_H-M   'P 1'
#
loop_
_entity.id
_entity.type
_entity.pdbx_description
1 polymer ?
#
loop_
_entity_poly.entity_id
_entity_poly.type
_entity_poly.pdbx_seq_one_letter_code
_entity_poly.pdbx_strand_id
1 'polypeptide(L)'
;MAENDIDIKRGGGYIGAFGSRIDMMANEVVTSSGITTVPSSPYHITLITKDELRQLTTDLSNKIDDLYDNATKIDTKHIFSLGLGGDPKGVCWVVIIWNAGNLFRRKYGLSYKQFHITLSNNDDHSIDKSLYSLRTIFSIENLNINIIDHLVLSYNLSEQYDQVFIYAREMCNRFPNSEKGWLRLGDIARRNEQYKLAMLAYAQTIHLINGQENEKIQDYCYKKIFHCASIYTEWECLFGENELDQIPEELKINLFTPWTQIIRQRFMNIYLNEQPLFHQNPREHLLVPFIDPRQTNQNLGRY
;
A
#
# COMPACT_ATOMS: atom_id res chain seq x y z
N MET A 1 26.97 -5.94 -13.90
CA MET A 1 26.77 -4.87 -12.91
C MET A 1 25.61 -4.04 -13.44
N ALA A 2 24.46 -4.05 -12.79
CA ALA A 2 23.39 -3.13 -13.17
C ALA A 2 23.85 -1.72 -12.75
N GLU A 3 23.98 -0.81 -13.71
CA GLU A 3 24.16 0.61 -13.41
C GLU A 3 23.03 1.06 -12.47
N ASN A 4 23.38 1.85 -11.46
CA ASN A 4 22.37 2.48 -10.62
C ASN A 4 21.66 3.54 -11.48
N ASP A 5 20.53 3.20 -12.08
CA ASP A 5 19.77 4.10 -12.95
C ASP A 5 19.18 5.33 -12.23
N ILE A 6 19.20 5.32 -10.90
CA ILE A 6 18.78 6.43 -10.05
C ILE A 6 19.83 6.66 -8.95
N ASP A 7 20.39 7.87 -8.93
CA ASP A 7 21.30 8.37 -7.92
C ASP A 7 20.61 9.40 -7.01
N ILE A 8 20.84 9.29 -5.71
CA ILE A 8 20.46 10.35 -4.76
C ILE A 8 21.65 11.28 -4.56
N LYS A 9 21.46 12.57 -4.86
CA LYS A 9 22.51 13.59 -4.84
C LYS A 9 22.07 14.81 -4.02
N ARG A 10 23.07 15.54 -3.51
CA ARG A 10 22.88 16.89 -2.96
C ARG A 10 23.08 17.92 -4.08
N GLY A 11 22.21 18.91 -4.16
CA GLY A 11 22.37 20.03 -5.10
C GLY A 11 21.60 21.24 -4.61
N GLY A 12 22.12 22.46 -4.79
CA GLY A 12 21.37 23.69 -4.52
C GLY A 12 20.79 23.88 -3.11
N GLY A 13 21.26 23.10 -2.12
CA GLY A 13 20.73 23.07 -0.76
C GLY A 13 19.57 22.09 -0.52
N TYR A 14 19.30 21.16 -1.43
CA TYR A 14 18.28 20.11 -1.29
C TYR A 14 18.88 18.71 -1.52
N ILE A 15 18.13 17.67 -1.17
CA ILE A 15 18.45 16.27 -1.50
C ILE A 15 17.42 15.76 -2.50
N GLY A 16 17.87 15.23 -3.64
CA GLY A 16 17.00 14.77 -4.71
C GLY A 16 17.47 13.47 -5.35
N ALA A 17 16.55 12.78 -6.00
CA ALA A 17 16.81 11.63 -6.85
C ALA A 17 16.89 12.05 -8.32
N PHE A 18 17.93 11.59 -9.01
CA PHE A 18 18.29 11.92 -10.39
C PHE A 18 18.68 10.66 -11.14
N GLY A 19 18.79 10.71 -12.47
CA GLY A 19 19.37 9.61 -13.26
C GLY A 19 18.52 9.25 -14.47
N SER A 20 19.05 8.34 -15.29
CA SER A 20 18.47 7.94 -16.57
C SER A 20 17.02 7.47 -16.46
N ARG A 21 16.67 6.76 -15.38
CA ARG A 21 15.29 6.29 -15.17
C ARG A 21 14.32 7.42 -14.80
N ILE A 22 14.79 8.46 -14.10
CA ILE A 22 13.97 9.66 -13.83
C ILE A 22 13.73 10.43 -15.14
N ASP A 23 14.79 10.59 -15.94
CA ASP A 23 14.69 11.23 -17.25
C ASP A 23 13.76 10.46 -18.19
N MET A 24 13.84 9.13 -18.20
CA MET A 24 12.96 8.26 -18.98
C MET A 24 11.49 8.44 -18.58
N MET A 25 11.17 8.41 -17.28
CA MET A 25 9.80 8.65 -16.79
C MET A 25 9.25 10.01 -17.23
N ALA A 26 10.08 11.06 -17.17
CA ALA A 26 9.71 12.39 -17.63
C ALA A 26 9.46 12.42 -19.14
N ASN A 27 10.40 11.88 -19.92
CA ASN A 27 10.35 11.89 -21.38
C ASN A 27 9.21 11.04 -21.95
N GLU A 28 8.87 9.91 -21.32
CA GLU A 28 7.68 9.10 -21.68
C GLU A 28 6.39 9.92 -21.56
N VAL A 29 6.24 10.68 -20.47
CA VAL A 29 5.06 11.54 -20.25
C VAL A 29 5.05 12.74 -21.20
N VAL A 30 6.20 13.38 -21.41
CA VAL A 30 6.36 14.51 -22.35
C VAL A 30 5.98 14.08 -23.77
N THR A 31 6.51 12.94 -24.23
CA THR A 31 6.28 12.40 -25.57
C THR A 31 4.81 12.01 -25.77
N SER A 32 4.21 11.30 -24.81
CA SER A 32 2.81 10.86 -24.90
C SER A 32 1.80 12.01 -24.82
N SER A 33 2.16 13.10 -24.12
CA SER A 33 1.25 14.22 -23.89
C SER A 33 1.45 15.40 -24.86
N GLY A 34 2.45 15.33 -25.74
CA GLY A 34 2.78 16.41 -26.68
C GLY A 34 3.27 17.70 -26.01
N ILE A 35 3.83 17.60 -24.80
CA ILE A 35 4.41 18.76 -24.10
C ILE A 35 5.71 19.14 -24.82
N THR A 36 5.87 20.41 -25.16
CA THR A 36 7.07 20.90 -25.85
C THR A 36 8.02 21.67 -24.94
N THR A 37 7.63 21.87 -23.67
CA THR A 37 8.47 22.58 -22.70
C THR A 37 9.55 21.66 -22.17
N VAL A 38 10.80 22.06 -22.32
CA VAL A 38 11.96 21.40 -21.71
C VAL A 38 12.35 22.22 -20.48
N PRO A 39 12.47 21.62 -19.29
CA PRO A 39 12.89 22.35 -18.11
C PRO A 39 14.34 22.83 -18.25
N SER A 40 14.64 23.99 -17.66
CA SER A 40 15.99 24.56 -17.62
C SER A 40 16.97 23.79 -16.74
N SER A 41 16.48 22.83 -15.95
CA SER A 41 17.26 22.00 -15.03
C SER A 41 17.02 20.51 -15.30
N PRO A 42 17.96 19.62 -14.92
CA PRO A 42 17.75 18.18 -15.04
C PRO A 42 16.50 17.72 -14.28
N TYR A 43 15.82 16.72 -14.83
CA TYR A 43 14.68 16.09 -14.16
C TYR A 43 15.14 15.46 -12.85
N HIS A 44 14.34 15.68 -11.81
CA HIS A 44 14.63 15.15 -10.49
C HIS A 44 13.36 15.03 -9.66
N ILE A 45 13.44 14.21 -8.62
CA ILE A 45 12.44 14.13 -7.55
C ILE A 45 13.07 14.70 -6.29
N THR A 46 12.51 15.79 -5.74
CA THR A 46 13.02 16.39 -4.50
C THR A 46 12.60 15.56 -3.29
N LEU A 47 13.54 14.87 -2.64
CA LEU A 47 13.32 14.10 -1.41
C LEU A 47 13.18 15.01 -0.17
N ILE A 48 14.14 15.91 0.01
CA ILE A 48 14.17 16.92 1.08
C ILE A 48 14.34 18.28 0.42
N THR A 49 13.45 19.23 0.69
CA THR A 49 13.54 20.59 0.18
C THR A 49 14.64 21.38 0.87
N LYS A 50 14.93 22.57 0.36
CA LYS A 50 15.95 23.46 0.94
C LYS A 50 15.62 23.90 2.37
N ASP A 51 14.36 24.21 2.62
CA ASP A 51 13.92 24.69 3.94
C ASP A 51 13.83 23.55 4.94
N GLU A 52 13.36 22.37 4.53
CA GLU A 52 13.40 21.16 5.36
C GLU A 52 14.83 20.76 5.72
N LEU A 53 15.77 20.86 4.77
CA LEU A 53 17.17 20.53 5.05
C LEU A 53 17.78 21.49 6.07
N ARG A 54 17.50 22.80 5.92
CA ARG A 54 17.90 23.81 6.91
C ARG A 54 17.35 23.47 8.28
N GLN A 55 16.04 23.24 8.40
CA GLN A 55 15.38 22.85 9.65
C GLN A 55 16.02 21.61 10.29
N LEU A 56 16.27 20.56 9.51
CA LEU A 56 16.88 19.32 10.01
C LEU A 56 18.30 19.53 10.53
N THR A 57 19.08 20.40 9.87
CA THR A 57 20.48 20.65 10.24
C THR A 57 20.65 21.68 11.34
N THR A 58 19.77 22.68 11.42
CA THR A 58 19.86 23.78 12.38
C THR A 58 19.10 23.45 13.67
N ASP A 59 17.85 23.01 13.55
CA ASP A 59 16.97 22.85 14.72
C ASP A 59 17.12 21.46 15.34
N LEU A 60 17.26 20.44 14.48
CA LEU A 60 17.35 19.04 14.92
C LEU A 60 18.80 18.54 14.98
N SER A 61 19.78 19.42 14.75
CA SER A 61 21.22 19.16 14.86
C SER A 61 21.70 17.89 14.13
N ASN A 62 20.98 17.46 13.09
CA ASN A 62 21.39 16.32 12.29
C ASN A 62 22.61 16.70 11.44
N LYS A 63 23.60 15.82 11.39
CA LYS A 63 24.71 15.99 10.47
C LYS A 63 24.21 15.77 9.05
N ILE A 64 24.48 16.74 8.18
CA ILE A 64 24.09 16.67 6.76
C ILE A 64 24.69 15.45 6.06
N ASP A 65 25.87 15.01 6.50
CA ASP A 65 26.54 13.82 5.96
C ASP A 65 25.81 12.54 6.32
N ASP A 66 25.42 12.38 7.58
CA ASP A 66 24.63 11.23 8.01
C ASP A 66 23.26 11.18 7.31
N LEU A 67 22.59 12.34 7.14
CA LEU A 67 21.32 12.41 6.41
C LEU A 67 21.45 11.88 4.99
N TYR A 68 22.50 12.31 4.29
CA TYR A 68 22.75 11.90 2.91
C TYR A 68 23.19 10.44 2.80
N ASP A 69 24.07 9.96 3.66
CA ASP A 69 24.52 8.57 3.67
C ASP A 69 23.38 7.59 3.98
N ASN A 70 22.37 8.05 4.71
CA ASN A 70 21.13 7.31 4.88
C ASN A 70 20.21 7.44 3.65
N ALA A 71 20.17 8.61 3.02
CA ALA A 71 19.35 8.85 1.84
C ALA A 71 19.79 7.97 0.66
N THR A 72 21.09 7.83 0.42
CA THR A 72 21.63 6.99 -0.67
C THR A 72 21.32 5.49 -0.53
N LYS A 73 20.85 5.05 0.64
CA LYS A 73 20.44 3.66 0.92
C LYS A 73 18.93 3.43 0.75
N ILE A 74 18.16 4.48 0.45
CA ILE A 74 16.72 4.34 0.23
C ILE A 74 16.48 3.50 -1.02
N ASP A 75 15.46 2.65 -0.97
CA ASP A 75 15.02 1.89 -2.14
C ASP A 75 14.52 2.81 -3.26
N THR A 76 15.19 2.76 -4.40
CA THR A 76 14.84 3.46 -5.64
C THR A 76 14.23 2.53 -6.69
N LYS A 77 14.16 1.21 -6.42
CA LYS A 77 13.58 0.24 -7.37
C LYS A 77 12.08 0.47 -7.55
N HIS A 78 11.39 0.82 -6.48
CA HIS A 78 9.94 1.02 -6.46
C HIS A 78 9.54 2.50 -6.53
N ILE A 79 9.99 3.17 -7.58
CA ILE A 79 9.52 4.50 -8.00
C ILE A 79 8.62 4.32 -9.21
N PHE A 80 7.38 4.81 -9.12
CA PHE A 80 6.37 4.65 -10.17
C PHE A 80 5.89 6.01 -10.68
N SER A 81 5.80 6.15 -11.99
CA SER A 81 5.11 7.26 -12.66
C SER A 81 3.63 6.91 -12.82
N LEU A 82 2.74 7.83 -12.44
CA LEU A 82 1.30 7.69 -12.64
C LEU A 82 0.78 8.49 -13.83
N GLY A 83 1.62 9.33 -14.42
CA GLY A 83 1.28 10.15 -15.58
C GLY A 83 1.33 11.65 -15.30
N LEU A 84 0.73 12.40 -16.23
CA LEU A 84 0.78 13.86 -16.26
C LEU A 84 -0.23 14.50 -15.32
N GLY A 85 0.26 15.34 -14.41
CA GLY A 85 -0.53 16.25 -13.60
C GLY A 85 -0.39 17.72 -14.01
N GLY A 86 -1.32 18.54 -13.51
CA GLY A 86 -1.30 20.00 -13.65
C GLY A 86 -2.11 20.55 -14.83
N ASP A 87 -1.91 21.82 -15.18
CA ASP A 87 -2.72 22.56 -16.18
C ASP A 87 -1.96 22.72 -17.52
N PRO A 88 -2.57 22.40 -18.68
CA PRO A 88 -1.94 22.58 -20.00
C PRO A 88 -1.38 23.98 -20.27
N LYS A 89 -1.93 25.01 -19.62
CA LYS A 89 -1.51 26.41 -19.77
C LYS A 89 -0.58 26.89 -18.64
N GLY A 90 -0.26 26.03 -17.68
CA GLY A 90 0.41 26.41 -16.45
C GLY A 90 1.51 25.44 -16.06
N VAL A 91 1.51 25.04 -14.78
CA VAL A 91 2.52 24.17 -14.20
C VAL A 91 2.17 22.71 -14.54
N CYS A 92 3.16 21.97 -15.04
CA CYS A 92 3.03 20.56 -15.44
C CYS A 92 4.05 19.71 -14.69
N TRP A 93 3.65 18.53 -14.24
CA TRP A 93 4.55 17.58 -13.58
C TRP A 93 4.14 16.14 -13.84
N VAL A 94 5.09 15.23 -13.65
CA VAL A 94 4.80 13.80 -13.52
C VAL A 94 4.44 13.50 -12.08
N VAL A 95 3.31 12.85 -11.83
CA VAL A 95 2.93 12.38 -10.49
C VAL A 95 3.70 11.10 -10.17
N ILE A 96 4.37 11.07 -9.02
CA ILE A 96 5.27 9.97 -8.63
C ILE A 96 4.83 9.32 -7.31
N ILE A 97 4.84 7.99 -7.28
CA ILE A 97 4.82 7.21 -6.03
C ILE A 97 6.24 6.81 -5.65
N TRP A 98 6.67 7.21 -4.45
CA TRP A 98 7.92 6.76 -3.84
C TRP A 98 7.77 6.56 -2.33
N ASN A 99 7.22 5.41 -1.94
CA ASN A 99 6.93 5.09 -0.53
C ASN A 99 8.20 5.04 0.34
N ALA A 100 9.30 4.52 -0.20
CA ALA A 100 10.56 4.48 0.52
C ALA A 100 11.08 5.90 0.84
N GLY A 101 10.88 6.86 -0.07
CA GLY A 101 11.14 8.28 0.17
C GLY A 101 10.29 8.85 1.31
N ASN A 102 8.98 8.55 1.35
CA ASN A 102 8.11 9.01 2.44
C ASN A 102 8.39 8.32 3.78
N LEU A 103 8.78 7.05 3.78
CA LEU A 103 9.25 6.35 4.99
C LEU A 103 10.51 7.00 5.54
N PHE A 104 11.45 7.36 4.67
CA PHE A 104 12.64 8.11 5.05
C PHE A 104 12.26 9.48 5.64
N ARG A 105 11.40 10.25 4.98
CA ARG A 105 10.92 11.55 5.48
C ARG A 105 10.34 11.44 6.89
N ARG A 106 9.45 10.46 7.10
CA ARG A 106 8.84 10.19 8.42
C ARG A 106 9.87 9.85 9.50
N LYS A 107 10.93 9.09 9.17
CA LYS A 107 12.03 8.77 10.10
C LYS A 107 12.70 10.02 10.67
N TYR A 108 12.73 11.11 9.91
CA TYR A 108 13.32 12.39 10.31
C TYR A 108 12.27 13.43 10.72
N GLY A 109 11.02 13.01 11.00
CA GLY A 109 9.96 13.91 11.44
C GLY A 109 9.41 14.85 10.37
N LEU A 110 9.76 14.63 9.09
CA LEU A 110 9.20 15.39 7.98
C LEU A 110 7.80 14.88 7.61
N SER A 111 6.95 15.79 7.12
CA SER A 111 5.60 15.48 6.66
C SER A 111 5.61 14.59 5.41
N TYR A 112 4.48 13.91 5.18
CA TYR A 112 4.22 13.21 3.93
C TYR A 112 4.34 14.17 2.74
N LYS A 113 4.96 13.70 1.65
CA LYS A 113 5.15 14.47 0.42
C LYS A 113 4.57 13.74 -0.79
N GLN A 114 3.85 14.50 -1.60
CA GLN A 114 3.43 14.12 -2.94
C GLN A 114 4.61 14.34 -3.89
N PHE A 115 5.32 13.27 -4.21
CA PHE A 115 6.48 13.35 -5.08
C PHE A 115 6.06 13.60 -6.52
N HIS A 116 6.90 14.35 -7.23
CA HIS A 116 6.66 14.71 -8.61
C HIS A 116 7.99 15.01 -9.33
N ILE A 117 7.94 14.98 -10.66
CA ILE A 117 8.99 15.52 -11.54
C ILE A 117 8.42 16.74 -12.24
N THR A 118 8.97 17.92 -11.99
CA THR A 118 8.51 19.15 -12.65
C THR A 118 8.90 19.13 -14.13
N LEU A 119 7.94 19.39 -15.01
CA LEU A 119 8.14 19.45 -16.48
C LEU A 119 8.14 20.89 -17.01
N SER A 120 7.47 21.82 -16.32
CA SER A 120 7.39 23.24 -16.69
C SER A 120 8.50 24.08 -16.04
N ASN A 121 8.87 25.20 -16.67
CA ASN A 121 9.80 26.17 -16.08
C ASN A 121 9.18 26.98 -14.94
N ASN A 122 7.86 27.13 -14.93
CA ASN A 122 7.13 27.68 -13.81
C ASN A 122 6.92 26.56 -12.79
N ASP A 123 7.28 26.80 -11.53
CA ASP A 123 6.95 25.92 -10.40
C ASP A 123 6.04 26.69 -9.45
N ASP A 124 4.94 26.07 -9.09
CA ASP A 124 4.05 26.54 -8.05
C ASP A 124 3.93 25.42 -7.02
N HIS A 125 4.45 25.70 -5.82
CA HIS A 125 4.47 24.76 -4.70
C HIS A 125 3.13 24.69 -3.96
N SER A 126 2.16 25.57 -4.29
CA SER A 126 0.85 25.62 -3.63
C SER A 126 -0.21 24.71 -4.26
N ILE A 127 0.06 24.20 -5.47
CA ILE A 127 -0.88 23.35 -6.20
C ILE A 127 -0.81 21.91 -5.69
N ASP A 128 -1.95 21.22 -5.63
CA ASP A 128 -2.01 19.79 -5.30
C ASP A 128 -1.27 18.97 -6.38
N LYS A 129 -0.27 18.20 -5.97
CA LYS A 129 0.54 17.34 -6.85
C LYS A 129 0.23 15.86 -6.63
N SER A 130 -0.92 15.57 -6.01
CA SER A 130 -1.43 14.23 -5.75
C SER A 130 -1.94 13.54 -7.02
N LEU A 131 -2.45 12.33 -6.83
CA LEU A 131 -3.18 11.58 -7.83
C LEU A 131 -4.42 12.31 -8.38
N TYR A 132 -5.06 13.19 -7.59
CA TYR A 132 -6.20 13.99 -8.04
C TYR A 132 -5.81 15.07 -9.06
N SER A 133 -4.51 15.35 -9.20
CA SER A 133 -3.99 16.31 -10.18
C SER A 133 -3.81 15.73 -11.58
N LEU A 134 -3.99 14.42 -11.76
CA LEU A 134 -3.82 13.75 -13.04
C LEU A 134 -4.83 14.26 -14.08
N ARG A 135 -4.36 14.55 -15.29
CA ARG A 135 -5.21 15.02 -16.40
C ARG A 135 -6.05 13.94 -17.04
N THR A 136 -5.53 12.73 -17.05
CA THR A 136 -6.24 11.57 -17.60
C THR A 136 -7.11 10.97 -16.50
N ILE A 137 -8.25 10.41 -16.89
CA ILE A 137 -9.10 9.67 -15.96
C ILE A 137 -8.27 8.51 -15.43
N PHE A 138 -7.94 8.58 -14.14
CA PHE A 138 -7.21 7.53 -13.47
C PHE A 138 -8.09 6.30 -13.32
N SER A 139 -7.94 5.33 -14.22
CA SER A 139 -8.67 4.06 -14.13
C SER A 139 -7.84 3.05 -13.34
N ILE A 140 -8.32 2.73 -12.14
CA ILE A 140 -7.75 1.71 -11.26
C ILE A 140 -7.68 0.34 -11.93
N GLU A 141 -8.65 0.03 -12.80
CA GLU A 141 -8.83 -1.26 -13.49
C GLU A 141 -7.64 -1.64 -14.40
N ASN A 142 -6.89 -0.63 -14.85
CA ASN A 142 -5.75 -0.82 -15.75
C ASN A 142 -4.40 -0.93 -15.01
N LEU A 143 -4.38 -0.71 -13.69
CA LEU A 143 -3.14 -0.74 -12.91
C LEU A 143 -2.71 -2.17 -12.62
N ASN A 144 -1.41 -2.44 -12.70
CA ASN A 144 -0.87 -3.69 -12.21
C ASN A 144 -0.87 -3.74 -10.67
N ILE A 145 -0.73 -4.95 -10.14
CA ILE A 145 -0.77 -5.22 -8.70
C ILE A 145 0.28 -4.43 -7.89
N ASN A 146 1.48 -4.22 -8.45
CA ASN A 146 2.55 -3.52 -7.75
C ASN A 146 2.22 -2.04 -7.56
N ILE A 147 1.64 -1.39 -8.56
CA ILE A 147 1.21 0.01 -8.46
C ILE A 147 0.09 0.13 -7.43
N ILE A 148 -0.87 -0.80 -7.41
CA ILE A 148 -1.96 -0.79 -6.43
C ILE A 148 -1.44 -0.98 -5.01
N ASP A 149 -0.56 -1.95 -4.74
CA ASP A 149 0.05 -2.11 -3.40
C ASP A 149 0.79 -0.83 -2.98
N HIS A 150 1.50 -0.20 -3.91
CA HIS A 150 2.18 1.06 -3.63
C HIS A 150 1.24 2.26 -3.42
N LEU A 151 0.05 2.27 -4.03
CA LEU A 151 -1.01 3.24 -3.73
C LEU A 151 -1.60 3.00 -2.34
N VAL A 152 -1.92 1.76 -1.99
CA VAL A 152 -2.40 1.38 -0.65
C VAL A 152 -1.40 1.88 0.42
N LEU A 153 -0.11 1.62 0.21
CA LEU A 153 0.95 2.08 1.10
C LEU A 153 1.05 3.62 1.12
N SER A 154 0.91 4.30 -0.02
CA SER A 154 0.92 5.77 -0.10
C SER A 154 -0.21 6.37 0.72
N TYR A 155 -1.45 5.89 0.51
CA TYR A 155 -2.62 6.36 1.23
C TYR A 155 -2.51 6.09 2.72
N ASN A 156 -1.98 4.92 3.11
CA ASN A 156 -1.74 4.59 4.52
C ASN A 156 -0.71 5.53 5.17
N LEU A 157 0.37 5.89 4.46
CA LEU A 157 1.37 6.85 4.93
C LEU A 157 0.81 8.28 5.04
N SER A 158 -0.18 8.62 4.21
CA SER A 158 -0.90 9.90 4.29
C SER A 158 -2.17 9.85 5.15
N GLU A 159 -2.40 8.74 5.85
CA GLU A 159 -3.55 8.53 6.76
C GLU A 159 -4.94 8.61 6.09
N GLN A 160 -5.03 8.33 4.79
CA GLN A 160 -6.28 8.29 4.02
C GLN A 160 -6.88 6.88 4.01
N TYR A 161 -7.41 6.45 5.16
CA TYR A 161 -7.82 5.05 5.41
C TYR A 161 -8.98 4.55 4.53
N ASP A 162 -9.89 5.43 4.14
CA ASP A 162 -10.98 5.06 3.22
C ASP A 162 -10.43 4.61 1.86
N GLN A 163 -9.41 5.32 1.35
CA GLN A 163 -8.74 4.93 0.12
C GLN A 163 -7.96 3.62 0.31
N VAL A 164 -7.26 3.45 1.43
CA VAL A 164 -6.57 2.17 1.75
C VAL A 164 -7.54 0.99 1.65
N PHE A 165 -8.75 1.13 2.20
CA PHE A 165 -9.78 0.10 2.15
C PHE A 165 -10.23 -0.19 0.71
N ILE A 166 -10.56 0.85 -0.06
CA ILE A 166 -11.01 0.72 -1.47
C ILE A 166 -9.94 -0.01 -2.30
N TYR A 167 -8.69 0.45 -2.26
CA TYR A 167 -7.61 -0.13 -3.06
C TYR A 167 -7.22 -1.53 -2.60
N ALA A 168 -7.23 -1.82 -1.29
CA ALA A 168 -6.95 -3.17 -0.78
C ALA A 168 -8.05 -4.17 -1.19
N ARG A 169 -9.32 -3.76 -1.13
CA ARG A 169 -10.45 -4.56 -1.61
C ARG A 169 -10.33 -4.85 -3.10
N GLU A 170 -10.03 -3.82 -3.89
CA GLU A 170 -9.83 -3.96 -5.34
C GLU A 170 -8.68 -4.92 -5.68
N MET A 171 -7.58 -4.83 -4.93
CA MET A 171 -6.44 -5.73 -5.07
C MET A 171 -6.83 -7.19 -4.81
N CYS A 172 -7.65 -7.46 -3.80
CA CYS A 172 -8.16 -8.80 -3.50
C CYS A 172 -9.09 -9.32 -4.58
N ASN A 173 -9.99 -8.46 -5.09
CA ASN A 173 -10.96 -8.83 -6.12
C ASN A 173 -10.27 -9.18 -7.45
N ARG A 174 -9.29 -8.36 -7.88
CA ARG A 174 -8.60 -8.55 -9.18
C ARG A 174 -7.45 -9.52 -9.12
N PHE A 175 -6.79 -9.65 -7.98
CA PHE A 175 -5.63 -10.50 -7.79
C PHE A 175 -5.82 -11.41 -6.56
N PRO A 176 -6.83 -12.31 -6.57
CA PRO A 176 -7.21 -13.11 -5.40
C PRO A 176 -6.11 -14.07 -4.92
N ASN A 177 -5.12 -14.35 -5.77
CA ASN A 177 -3.97 -15.20 -5.44
C ASN A 177 -2.79 -14.41 -4.85
N SER A 178 -2.91 -13.09 -4.65
CA SER A 178 -1.86 -12.30 -4.00
C SER A 178 -2.10 -12.17 -2.51
N GLU A 179 -1.15 -12.70 -1.74
CA GLU A 179 -1.08 -12.58 -0.29
C GLU A 179 -1.04 -11.12 0.19
N LYS A 180 -0.39 -10.23 -0.58
CA LYS A 180 -0.28 -8.82 -0.23
C LYS A 180 -1.64 -8.15 -0.15
N GLY A 181 -2.53 -8.41 -1.11
CA GLY A 181 -3.87 -7.81 -1.14
C GLY A 181 -4.63 -8.14 0.15
N TRP A 182 -4.67 -9.42 0.50
CA TRP A 182 -5.34 -9.91 1.70
C TRP A 182 -4.70 -9.39 2.99
N LEU A 183 -3.37 -9.28 3.04
CA LEU A 183 -2.68 -8.71 4.19
C LEU A 183 -3.05 -7.25 4.40
N ARG A 184 -3.05 -6.45 3.32
CA ARG A 184 -3.45 -5.04 3.36
C ARG A 184 -4.91 -4.89 3.77
N LEU A 185 -5.80 -5.71 3.23
CA LEU A 185 -7.21 -5.72 3.58
C LEU A 185 -7.42 -6.07 5.06
N GLY A 186 -6.69 -7.04 5.59
CA GLY A 186 -6.73 -7.40 7.00
C GLY A 186 -6.33 -6.25 7.92
N ASP A 187 -5.23 -5.56 7.58
CA ASP A 187 -4.73 -4.43 8.36
C ASP A 187 -5.72 -3.26 8.42
N ILE A 188 -6.34 -2.91 7.29
CA ILE A 188 -7.29 -1.81 7.21
C ILE A 188 -8.67 -2.18 7.77
N ALA A 189 -9.15 -3.40 7.53
CA ALA A 189 -10.41 -3.89 8.10
C ALA A 189 -10.36 -3.90 9.62
N ARG A 190 -9.24 -4.36 10.21
CA ARG A 190 -9.04 -4.34 11.67
C ARG A 190 -9.05 -2.92 12.23
N ARG A 191 -8.47 -1.97 11.50
CA ARG A 191 -8.49 -0.55 11.89
C ARG A 191 -9.90 0.03 11.87
N ASN A 192 -10.70 -0.38 10.88
CA ASN A 192 -12.09 0.03 10.72
C ASN A 192 -13.06 -0.82 11.57
N GLU A 193 -12.54 -1.59 12.53
CA GLU A 193 -13.32 -2.44 13.44
C GLU A 193 -14.17 -3.52 12.74
N GLN A 194 -13.83 -3.84 11.49
CA GLN A 194 -14.40 -4.95 10.72
C GLN A 194 -13.63 -6.23 11.04
N TYR A 195 -13.75 -6.67 12.30
CA TYR A 195 -12.92 -7.75 12.86
C TYR A 195 -13.11 -9.10 12.16
N LYS A 196 -14.32 -9.40 11.67
CA LYS A 196 -14.58 -10.63 10.92
C LYS A 196 -13.87 -10.61 9.58
N LEU A 197 -14.00 -9.51 8.82
CA LEU A 197 -13.29 -9.32 7.56
C LEU A 197 -11.77 -9.40 7.78
N ALA A 198 -11.27 -8.74 8.81
CA ALA A 198 -9.86 -8.75 9.14
C ALA A 198 -9.35 -10.16 9.40
N MET A 199 -10.04 -10.93 10.25
CA MET A 199 -9.68 -12.29 10.58
C MET A 199 -9.63 -13.18 9.34
N LEU A 200 -10.66 -13.15 8.50
CA LEU A 200 -10.74 -13.96 7.28
C LEU A 200 -9.66 -13.56 6.26
N ALA A 201 -9.38 -12.27 6.11
CA ALA A 201 -8.32 -11.78 5.22
C ALA A 201 -6.90 -12.21 5.69
N TYR A 202 -6.63 -12.17 6.99
CA TYR A 202 -5.38 -12.72 7.54
C TYR A 202 -5.28 -14.25 7.34
N ALA A 203 -6.38 -14.98 7.50
CA ALA A 203 -6.39 -16.42 7.25
C ALA A 203 -6.12 -16.74 5.76
N GLN A 204 -6.72 -15.97 4.85
CA GLN A 204 -6.46 -16.07 3.41
C GLN A 204 -5.01 -15.73 3.07
N THR A 205 -4.42 -14.74 3.74
CA THR A 205 -2.99 -14.42 3.61
C THR A 205 -2.12 -15.63 3.98
N ILE A 206 -2.40 -16.28 5.12
CA ILE A 206 -1.66 -17.48 5.54
C ILE A 206 -1.86 -18.63 4.55
N HIS A 207 -3.08 -18.79 4.02
CA HIS A 207 -3.39 -19.83 3.04
C HIS A 207 -2.55 -19.69 1.76
N LEU A 208 -2.36 -18.46 1.27
CA LEU A 208 -1.61 -18.18 0.04
C LEU A 208 -0.08 -18.22 0.23
N ILE A 209 0.39 -18.02 1.46
CA ILE A 209 1.82 -18.07 1.76
C ILE A 209 2.27 -19.52 1.90
N ASN A 210 2.94 -20.03 0.86
CA ASN A 210 3.54 -21.36 0.86
C ASN A 210 4.84 -21.41 1.67
N GLY A 211 4.81 -22.09 2.83
CA GLY A 211 6.02 -22.59 3.50
C GLY A 211 6.75 -21.62 4.45
N GLN A 212 8.00 -21.97 4.78
CA GLN A 212 8.79 -21.39 5.88
C GLN A 212 9.42 -20.01 5.57
N GLU A 213 9.50 -19.60 4.30
CA GLU A 213 10.20 -18.35 3.92
C GLU A 213 9.53 -17.07 4.44
N ASN A 214 8.27 -17.15 4.85
CA ASN A 214 7.46 -16.02 5.29
C ASN A 214 6.92 -16.22 6.72
N GLU A 215 7.68 -16.92 7.58
CA GLU A 215 7.29 -17.19 8.98
C GLU A 215 6.93 -15.91 9.75
N LYS A 216 7.63 -14.79 9.49
CA LYS A 216 7.32 -13.50 10.12
C LYS A 216 5.93 -12.98 9.76
N ILE A 217 5.52 -13.10 8.50
CA ILE A 217 4.19 -12.67 8.04
C ILE A 217 3.14 -13.62 8.59
N GLN A 218 3.41 -14.93 8.61
CA GLN A 218 2.52 -15.90 9.21
C GLN A 218 2.31 -15.63 10.71
N ASP A 219 3.38 -15.47 11.49
CA ASP A 219 3.31 -15.14 12.92
C ASP A 219 2.55 -13.84 13.18
N TYR A 220 2.80 -12.82 12.36
CA TYR A 220 2.02 -11.58 12.38
C TYR A 220 0.52 -11.86 12.17
N CYS A 221 0.15 -12.60 11.13
CA CYS A 221 -1.25 -12.94 10.83
C CYS A 221 -1.89 -13.77 11.95
N TYR A 222 -1.18 -14.76 12.50
CA TYR A 222 -1.65 -15.57 13.63
C TYR A 222 -1.97 -14.71 14.85
N LYS A 223 -1.07 -13.79 15.22
CA LYS A 223 -1.30 -12.85 16.32
C LYS A 223 -2.51 -11.95 16.08
N LYS A 224 -2.71 -11.48 14.84
CA LYS A 224 -3.84 -10.63 14.49
C LYS A 224 -5.17 -11.37 14.48
N ILE A 225 -5.21 -12.58 13.94
CA ILE A 225 -6.40 -13.45 14.00
C ILE A 225 -6.76 -13.72 15.46
N PHE A 226 -5.78 -14.14 16.28
CA PHE A 226 -6.01 -14.40 17.70
C PHE A 226 -6.59 -13.17 18.42
N HIS A 227 -6.04 -11.98 18.15
CA HIS A 227 -6.58 -10.74 18.71
C HIS A 227 -8.03 -10.45 18.26
N CYS A 228 -8.36 -10.68 16.99
CA CYS A 228 -9.74 -10.50 16.52
C CYS A 228 -10.68 -11.50 17.19
N ALA A 229 -10.30 -12.79 17.20
CA ALA A 229 -11.15 -13.88 17.63
C ALA A 229 -11.29 -14.01 19.17
N SER A 230 -10.32 -13.51 19.93
CA SER A 230 -10.39 -13.56 21.41
C SER A 230 -11.22 -12.44 22.02
N ILE A 231 -11.48 -11.36 21.29
CA ILE A 231 -12.12 -10.16 21.85
C ILE A 231 -13.39 -9.76 21.07
N TYR A 232 -13.43 -9.94 19.75
CA TYR A 232 -14.41 -9.20 18.93
C TYR A 232 -15.29 -10.07 18.04
N THR A 233 -14.87 -11.28 17.68
CA THR A 233 -15.58 -12.07 16.67
C THR A 233 -15.40 -13.56 16.91
N GLU A 234 -16.33 -14.36 16.40
CA GLU A 234 -16.19 -15.82 16.40
C GLU A 234 -15.12 -16.31 15.41
N TRP A 235 -14.71 -17.57 15.56
CA TRP A 235 -13.63 -18.15 14.77
C TRP A 235 -14.10 -18.61 13.38
N GLU A 236 -13.18 -18.64 12.41
CA GLU A 236 -13.43 -19.13 11.06
C GLU A 236 -14.66 -18.46 10.39
N CYS A 237 -15.47 -19.25 9.70
CA CYS A 237 -16.68 -18.83 8.99
C CYS A 237 -17.92 -18.96 9.89
N LEU A 238 -17.76 -18.86 11.20
CA LEU A 238 -18.88 -18.78 12.13
C LEU A 238 -19.22 -17.31 12.33
N PHE A 239 -20.41 -16.88 11.92
CA PHE A 239 -20.82 -15.48 11.94
C PHE A 239 -21.88 -15.25 13.00
N GLY A 240 -21.67 -14.24 13.85
CA GLY A 240 -22.71 -13.62 14.66
C GLY A 240 -23.56 -12.63 13.87
N GLU A 241 -24.51 -12.01 14.57
CA GLU A 241 -25.41 -11.02 13.98
C GLU A 241 -24.61 -9.80 13.48
N ASN A 242 -24.85 -9.37 12.24
CA ASN A 242 -24.20 -8.22 11.55
C ASN A 242 -22.74 -8.42 11.12
N GLU A 243 -22.10 -9.56 11.43
CA GLU A 243 -20.72 -9.81 10.97
C GLU A 243 -20.65 -10.06 9.45
N LEU A 244 -21.74 -10.55 8.87
CA LEU A 244 -21.83 -10.80 7.43
C LEU A 244 -21.79 -9.50 6.61
N ASP A 245 -22.30 -8.40 7.16
CA ASP A 245 -22.32 -7.09 6.51
C ASP A 245 -20.91 -6.48 6.39
N GLN A 246 -19.95 -7.00 7.16
CA GLN A 246 -18.54 -6.62 7.04
C GLN A 246 -17.88 -7.22 5.80
N ILE A 247 -18.50 -8.21 5.14
CA ILE A 247 -17.87 -8.97 4.06
C ILE A 247 -18.34 -8.45 2.70
N PRO A 248 -17.45 -7.85 1.89
CA PRO A 248 -17.80 -7.44 0.53
C PRO A 248 -18.23 -8.64 -0.31
N GLU A 249 -19.32 -8.48 -1.08
CA GLU A 249 -19.95 -9.56 -1.84
C GLU A 249 -18.96 -10.24 -2.79
N GLU A 250 -18.16 -9.43 -3.49
CA GLU A 250 -17.17 -9.87 -4.45
C GLU A 250 -16.03 -10.72 -3.84
N LEU A 251 -15.80 -10.62 -2.53
CA LEU A 251 -14.73 -11.34 -1.84
C LEU A 251 -15.21 -12.61 -1.13
N LYS A 252 -16.53 -12.82 -1.01
CA LYS A 252 -17.11 -13.95 -0.24
C LYS A 252 -16.59 -15.30 -0.69
N ILE A 253 -16.44 -15.50 -2.01
CA ILE A 253 -15.99 -16.78 -2.57
C ILE A 253 -14.59 -17.18 -2.09
N ASN A 254 -13.71 -16.20 -1.88
CA ASN A 254 -12.38 -16.45 -1.34
C ASN A 254 -12.41 -16.55 0.18
N LEU A 255 -13.17 -15.67 0.85
CA LEU A 255 -13.15 -15.53 2.30
C LEU A 255 -13.89 -16.63 3.07
N PHE A 256 -14.94 -17.25 2.51
CA PHE A 256 -15.60 -18.39 3.19
C PHE A 256 -15.02 -19.75 2.79
N THR A 257 -13.84 -19.75 2.17
CA THR A 257 -13.10 -21.00 2.00
C THR A 257 -12.71 -21.53 3.39
N PRO A 258 -13.03 -22.79 3.72
CA PRO A 258 -12.66 -23.36 5.00
C PRO A 258 -11.15 -23.28 5.26
N TRP A 259 -10.76 -23.02 6.50
CA TRP A 259 -9.34 -22.91 6.83
C TRP A 259 -8.62 -24.24 6.58
N THR A 260 -7.38 -24.15 6.12
CA THR A 260 -6.56 -25.36 5.92
C THR A 260 -6.35 -26.08 7.25
N GLN A 261 -6.12 -27.39 7.19
CA GLN A 261 -5.87 -28.21 8.38
C GLN A 261 -4.71 -27.65 9.23
N ILE A 262 -3.67 -27.11 8.58
CA ILE A 262 -2.51 -26.52 9.25
C ILE A 262 -2.92 -25.30 10.09
N ILE A 263 -3.70 -24.39 9.51
CA ILE A 263 -4.21 -23.20 10.21
C ILE A 263 -5.09 -23.62 11.38
N ARG A 264 -6.04 -24.54 11.14
CA ARG A 264 -6.94 -25.07 12.18
C ARG A 264 -6.18 -25.73 13.33
N GLN A 265 -5.19 -26.58 13.04
CA GLN A 265 -4.39 -27.24 14.08
C GLN A 265 -3.60 -26.23 14.91
N ARG A 266 -3.00 -25.22 14.27
CA ARG A 266 -2.26 -24.18 14.99
C ARG A 266 -3.17 -23.36 15.89
N PHE A 267 -4.37 -23.02 15.44
CA PHE A 267 -5.33 -22.30 16.28
C PHE A 267 -5.97 -23.16 17.35
N MET A 268 -6.21 -24.44 17.12
CA MET A 268 -6.64 -25.36 18.17
C MET A 268 -5.58 -25.43 19.29
N ASN A 269 -4.29 -25.48 18.94
CA ASN A 269 -3.23 -25.43 19.93
C ASN A 269 -3.21 -24.11 20.71
N ILE A 270 -3.42 -22.97 20.04
CA ILE A 270 -3.53 -21.66 20.70
C ILE A 270 -4.75 -21.64 21.63
N TYR A 271 -5.91 -22.07 21.15
CA TYR A 271 -7.16 -22.10 21.91
C TYR A 271 -7.04 -22.96 23.19
N LEU A 272 -6.45 -24.15 23.08
CA LEU A 272 -6.25 -25.05 24.22
C LEU A 272 -5.33 -24.45 25.29
N ASN A 273 -4.34 -23.65 24.88
CA ASN A 273 -3.37 -23.05 25.79
C ASN A 273 -3.84 -21.71 26.38
N GLU A 274 -4.53 -20.89 25.59
CA GLU A 274 -4.90 -19.50 25.95
C GLU A 274 -6.33 -19.36 26.49
N GLN A 275 -7.19 -20.37 26.29
CA GLN A 275 -8.60 -20.38 26.72
C GLN A 275 -9.34 -19.05 26.48
N PRO A 276 -9.42 -18.55 25.24
CA PRO A 276 -10.06 -17.27 24.96
C PRO A 276 -11.52 -17.27 25.44
N LEU A 277 -11.93 -16.16 26.04
CA LEU A 277 -13.29 -15.97 26.54
C LEU A 277 -14.25 -15.83 25.35
N PHE A 278 -15.16 -16.79 25.20
CA PHE A 278 -16.27 -16.64 24.27
C PHE A 278 -17.12 -15.43 24.67
N HIS A 279 -17.30 -14.51 23.74
CA HIS A 279 -18.22 -13.36 23.89
C HIS A 279 -19.66 -13.74 23.53
N GLN A 280 -20.09 -14.97 23.82
CA GLN A 280 -21.44 -15.40 23.46
C GLN A 280 -22.41 -15.15 24.60
N ASN A 281 -23.44 -14.37 24.32
CA ASN A 281 -24.68 -14.49 25.06
C ASN A 281 -25.34 -15.83 24.69
N PRO A 282 -25.94 -16.58 25.64
CA PRO A 282 -26.51 -17.92 25.40
C PRO A 282 -27.64 -18.04 24.35
N ARG A 283 -27.92 -17.00 23.56
CA ARG A 283 -29.04 -16.90 22.61
C ARG A 283 -28.68 -16.27 21.28
N GLU A 284 -27.40 -16.01 21.01
CA GLU A 284 -26.99 -15.46 19.71
C GLU A 284 -27.07 -16.53 18.62
N HIS A 285 -27.71 -16.17 17.51
CA HIS A 285 -27.81 -17.05 16.35
C HIS A 285 -26.50 -17.00 15.55
N LEU A 286 -25.87 -18.16 15.41
CA LEU A 286 -24.66 -18.29 14.61
C LEU A 286 -24.99 -18.85 13.23
N LEU A 287 -24.34 -18.27 12.21
CA LEU A 287 -24.51 -18.64 10.82
C LEU A 287 -23.20 -19.19 10.27
N VAL A 288 -23.29 -20.28 9.51
CA VAL A 288 -22.19 -20.78 8.68
C VAL A 288 -22.60 -20.59 7.23
N PRO A 289 -21.95 -19.68 6.47
CA PRO A 289 -22.35 -19.41 5.10
C PRO A 289 -22.05 -20.62 4.21
N PHE A 290 -23.01 -20.98 3.37
CA PHE A 290 -22.84 -22.03 2.36
C PHE A 290 -22.28 -21.43 1.08
N ILE A 291 -21.08 -21.86 0.66
CA ILE A 291 -20.57 -21.61 -0.69
C ILE A 291 -20.90 -22.82 -1.57
N ASP A 292 -21.55 -22.59 -2.71
CA ASP A 292 -21.74 -23.62 -3.74
C ASP A 292 -20.37 -24.02 -4.32
N PRO A 293 -19.91 -25.28 -4.15
CA PRO A 293 -18.61 -25.74 -4.65
C PRO A 293 -18.41 -25.60 -6.16
N ARG A 294 -19.49 -25.37 -6.92
CA ARG A 294 -19.44 -25.18 -8.38
C ARG A 294 -19.00 -23.78 -8.80
N GLN A 295 -19.09 -22.79 -7.91
CA GLN A 295 -18.70 -21.41 -8.21
C GLN A 295 -17.18 -21.20 -8.13
N THR A 296 -16.47 -21.95 -7.29
CA THR A 296 -15.00 -21.85 -7.12
C THR A 296 -14.21 -22.25 -8.38
N ASN A 297 -14.77 -23.12 -9.22
CA ASN A 297 -14.09 -23.61 -10.43
C ASN A 297 -14.15 -22.66 -11.63
N GLN A 298 -14.97 -21.60 -11.61
CA GLN A 298 -15.11 -20.69 -12.76
C GLN A 298 -14.00 -19.62 -12.82
N ASN A 299 -13.37 -19.27 -11.69
CA ASN A 299 -12.33 -18.24 -11.62
C ASN A 299 -10.90 -18.77 -11.82
N LEU A 300 -10.70 -20.09 -11.82
CA LEU A 300 -9.41 -20.73 -12.13
C LEU A 300 -9.14 -20.86 -13.64
N GLY A 301 -10.10 -20.49 -14.49
CA GLY A 301 -10.05 -20.69 -15.95
C GLY A 301 -9.82 -19.43 -16.80
N ARG A 302 -9.56 -18.27 -16.18
CA ARG A 302 -9.24 -17.04 -16.92
C ARG A 302 -7.79 -16.63 -16.62
N TYR A 303 -6.88 -17.21 -17.41
CA TYR A 303 -5.47 -16.82 -17.52
C TYR A 303 -5.32 -15.61 -18.43
#